data_AF-B2I7A7-F1
#
_entry.id   AF-B2I7A7-F1
#
_cell.length_a   1.000
_cell.length_b   1.000
_cell.length_c   1.000
_cell.angle_alpha   90.00
_cell.angle_beta   90.00
_cell.angle_gamma   90.00
#
_symmetry.space_group_name_H-M   'P 1'
#
loop_
_entity.id
_entity.type
_entity.pdbx_description
1 polymer ?
#
loop_
_entity_poly.entity_id
_entity_poly.type
_entity_poly.pdbx_seq_one_letter_code
_entity_poly.pdbx_strand_id
1 'polypeptide(L)'
;MWVSIMFIRRLRKIFILSILVAGGSLLSGCGMNSVEGSGEINMAAHDALAETGLCQTNMDCRNKCLVFWDGNEKRVYLNFYVGSKKVNPSLIEKAILKRKEEIGMHTTVMISFYNKTKDEMENIYKMIFVSPYYRKDL
;
A
#
# COMPACT_ATOMS: atom_id res chain seq x y z
N MET A 1 7.56 41.69 -33.10
CA MET A 1 6.28 40.94 -32.96
C MET A 1 6.42 39.40 -32.99
N TRP A 2 7.60 38.81 -33.19
CA TRP A 2 7.76 37.34 -33.26
C TRP A 2 8.19 36.67 -31.94
N VAL A 3 8.78 37.43 -31.01
CA VAL A 3 9.27 36.90 -29.72
C VAL A 3 8.10 36.52 -28.78
N SER A 4 6.99 37.25 -28.85
CA SER A 4 5.83 37.02 -27.98
C SER A 4 5.09 35.71 -28.29
N ILE A 5 5.09 35.25 -29.55
CA ILE A 5 4.35 34.04 -29.95
C ILE A 5 5.07 32.76 -29.47
N MET A 6 6.41 32.74 -29.46
CA MET A 6 7.16 31.59 -28.95
C MET A 6 7.06 31.45 -27.43
N PHE A 7 6.99 32.56 -26.69
CA PHE A 7 6.80 32.54 -25.24
C PHE A 7 5.43 31.97 -24.83
N ILE A 8 4.37 32.37 -25.54
CA ILE A 8 3.00 31.86 -25.30
C ILE A 8 2.92 30.35 -25.62
N ARG A 9 3.61 29.87 -26.66
CA ARG A 9 3.67 28.42 -26.98
C ARG A 9 4.41 27.60 -25.91
N ARG A 10 5.47 28.14 -25.29
CA ARG A 10 6.18 27.45 -24.18
C ARG A 10 5.34 27.41 -22.91
N LEU A 11 4.63 28.48 -22.56
CA LEU A 11 3.75 28.52 -21.39
C LEU A 11 2.60 27.50 -21.49
N ARG A 12 2.05 27.29 -22.69
CA ARG A 12 1.00 26.29 -22.91
C ARG A 12 1.45 24.85 -22.67
N LYS A 13 2.71 24.50 -22.98
CA LYS A 13 3.26 23.17 -22.70
C LYS A 13 3.50 22.94 -21.20
N ILE A 14 3.88 23.98 -20.46
CA ILE A 14 4.06 23.91 -19.01
C ILE A 14 2.72 23.74 -18.30
N PHE A 15 1.68 24.45 -18.75
CA PHE A 15 0.33 24.35 -18.18
C PHE A 15 -0.33 22.98 -18.37
N ILE A 16 0.01 22.27 -19.46
CA ILE A 16 -0.48 20.89 -19.68
C ILE A 16 0.30 19.90 -18.81
N LEU A 17 1.58 20.18 -18.50
CA LEU A 17 2.40 19.35 -17.61
C LEU A 17 1.90 19.40 -16.15
N SER A 18 1.41 20.55 -15.69
CA SER A 18 0.87 20.70 -14.33
C SER A 18 -0.51 20.06 -14.15
N ILE A 19 -1.29 19.86 -15.23
CA ILE A 19 -2.59 19.17 -15.15
C ILE A 19 -2.42 17.65 -15.10
N LEU A 20 -1.33 17.09 -15.65
CA LEU A 20 -1.00 15.67 -15.47
C LEU A 20 -0.59 15.31 -14.04
N VAL A 21 -0.15 16.30 -13.24
CA VAL A 21 0.09 16.12 -11.80
C VAL A 21 -1.19 16.33 -10.97
N ALA A 22 -2.16 17.09 -11.49
CA ALA A 22 -3.43 17.37 -10.81
C ALA A 22 -4.55 16.34 -11.11
N GLY A 23 -4.32 15.41 -12.05
CA GLY A 23 -5.28 14.36 -12.43
C GLY A 23 -5.27 13.13 -11.52
N GLY A 24 -4.42 13.10 -10.49
CA GLY A 24 -4.55 12.17 -9.38
C GLY A 24 -5.73 12.63 -8.53
N SER A 25 -6.94 12.26 -8.95
CA SER A 25 -8.13 12.33 -8.10
C SER A 25 -7.78 11.58 -6.82
N LEU A 26 -7.36 12.31 -5.79
CA LEU A 26 -7.18 11.82 -4.45
C LEU A 26 -8.55 11.27 -4.07
N LEU A 27 -8.69 9.94 -4.13
CA LEU A 27 -9.74 9.25 -3.40
C LEU A 27 -9.73 9.87 -2.01
N SER A 28 -10.84 10.48 -1.60
CA SER A 28 -11.01 11.02 -0.25
C SER A 28 -10.63 9.92 0.75
N GLY A 29 -9.45 10.05 1.37
CA GLY A 29 -8.82 8.98 2.15
C GLY A 29 -7.31 8.80 1.86
N CYS A 30 -6.83 9.12 0.66
CA CYS A 30 -5.40 9.12 0.31
C CYS A 30 -4.68 10.44 0.70
N GLY A 31 -5.13 11.07 1.79
CA GLY A 31 -4.48 12.27 2.32
C GLY A 31 -3.14 11.94 2.98
N MET A 32 -2.20 12.89 2.89
CA MET A 32 -0.84 12.90 3.46
C MET A 32 -0.73 12.63 4.98
N ASN A 33 -1.80 12.23 5.67
CA ASN A 33 -1.79 11.89 7.09
C ASN A 33 -1.29 10.44 7.24
N SER A 34 0.02 10.24 7.14
CA SER A 34 0.64 8.96 7.47
C SER A 34 0.31 8.60 8.92
N VAL A 35 -0.04 7.34 9.13
CA VAL A 35 -0.18 6.80 10.49
C VAL A 35 1.22 6.54 11.04
N GLU A 36 1.53 7.12 12.20
CA GLU A 36 2.80 6.86 12.91
C GLU A 36 3.01 5.35 13.13
N GLY A 37 4.24 4.87 12.92
CA GLY A 37 4.57 3.44 13.01
C GLY A 37 4.20 2.59 11.79
N SER A 38 3.49 3.14 10.79
CA SER A 38 3.07 2.38 9.61
C SER A 38 4.22 1.84 8.77
N GLY A 39 5.36 2.55 8.71
CA GLY A 39 6.56 2.08 8.02
C GLY A 39 7.17 0.86 8.70
N GLU A 40 7.29 0.91 10.02
CA GLU A 40 7.85 -0.13 10.88
C GLU A 40 6.99 -1.39 10.87
N ILE A 41 5.67 -1.24 10.93
CA ILE A 41 4.73 -2.35 10.81
C ILE A 41 4.79 -2.99 9.43
N ASN A 42 4.84 -2.17 8.37
CA ASN A 42 4.97 -2.67 7.01
C ASN A 42 6.27 -3.47 6.81
N MET A 43 7.38 -2.98 7.36
CA MET A 43 8.65 -3.70 7.35
C MET A 43 8.57 -5.04 8.11
N ALA A 44 8.06 -5.03 9.35
CA ALA A 44 7.94 -6.25 10.16
C ALA A 44 7.07 -7.32 9.49
N ALA A 45 6.00 -6.92 8.80
CA ALA A 45 5.16 -7.84 8.05
C ALA A 45 5.88 -8.44 6.83
N HIS A 46 6.69 -7.64 6.12
CA HIS A 46 7.50 -8.13 5.00
C HIS A 46 8.61 -9.07 5.44
N ASP A 47 9.30 -8.75 6.53
CA ASP A 47 10.35 -9.60 7.11
C ASP A 47 9.77 -10.98 7.48
N ALA A 48 8.64 -10.98 8.21
CA ALA A 48 7.94 -12.21 8.58
C ALA A 48 7.51 -13.03 7.35
N LEU A 49 7.04 -12.38 6.28
CA LEU A 49 6.67 -13.06 5.05
C LEU A 49 7.87 -13.64 4.29
N ALA A 50 9.01 -12.95 4.28
CA ALA A 50 10.24 -13.45 3.69
C ALA A 50 10.75 -14.70 4.44
N GLU A 51 10.67 -14.70 5.78
CA GLU A 51 11.00 -15.86 6.62
C GLU A 51 10.14 -17.09 6.32
N THR A 52 8.88 -16.91 5.87
CA THR A 52 8.03 -18.03 5.45
C THR A 52 8.40 -18.63 4.09
N GLY A 53 9.39 -18.07 3.38
CA GLY A 53 9.75 -18.48 2.02
C GLY A 53 8.69 -18.11 0.96
N LEU A 54 7.72 -17.27 1.32
CA LEU A 54 6.71 -16.78 0.38
C LEU A 54 7.34 -15.85 -0.67
N CYS A 55 8.37 -15.11 -0.26
CA CYS A 55 9.15 -14.21 -1.08
C CYS A 55 10.63 -14.56 -0.98
N GLN A 56 11.37 -14.33 -2.05
CA GLN A 56 12.83 -14.52 -2.03
C GLN A 56 13.54 -13.40 -1.26
N THR A 57 12.94 -12.21 -1.22
CA THR A 57 13.47 -11.03 -0.53
C THR A 57 12.31 -10.19 0.02
N ASN A 58 12.61 -9.28 0.94
CA ASN A 58 11.66 -8.26 1.41
C ASN A 58 11.12 -7.40 0.27
N MET A 59 11.94 -7.14 -0.76
CA MET A 59 11.53 -6.36 -1.93
C MET A 59 10.48 -7.10 -2.77
N ASP A 60 10.64 -8.42 -2.92
CA ASP A 60 9.62 -9.28 -3.56
C ASP A 60 8.32 -9.31 -2.73
N CYS A 61 8.41 -9.33 -1.40
CA CYS A 61 7.23 -9.22 -0.53
C CYS A 61 6.51 -7.88 -0.66
N ARG A 62 7.25 -6.77 -0.74
CA ARG A 62 6.67 -5.44 -0.97
C ARG A 62 5.89 -5.40 -2.27
N ASN A 63 6.39 -6.05 -3.31
CA ASN A 63 5.69 -6.10 -4.59
C ASN A 63 4.36 -6.84 -4.47
N LYS A 64 4.20 -7.83 -3.59
CA LYS A 64 2.97 -8.59 -3.34
C LYS A 64 2.01 -7.96 -2.33
N CYS A 65 2.40 -6.84 -1.72
CA CYS A 65 1.59 -6.12 -0.73
C CYS A 65 0.99 -4.84 -1.32
N LEU A 66 -0.22 -4.48 -0.87
CA LEU A 66 -0.76 -3.13 -0.95
C LEU A 66 -1.07 -2.63 0.45
N VAL A 67 -0.51 -1.46 0.76
CA VAL A 67 -0.70 -0.80 2.05
C VAL A 67 -1.60 0.40 1.85
N PHE A 68 -2.69 0.46 2.61
CA PHE A 68 -3.51 1.66 2.77
C PHE A 68 -3.47 2.08 4.23
N TRP A 69 -3.74 3.35 4.50
CA TRP A 69 -3.91 3.84 5.85
C TRP A 69 -5.05 4.83 5.89
N ASP A 70 -5.76 4.83 7.01
CA ASP A 70 -6.78 5.80 7.33
C ASP A 70 -6.30 6.55 8.58
N GLY A 71 -5.88 7.81 8.38
CA GLY A 71 -5.42 8.68 9.46
C GLY A 71 -6.54 9.10 10.42
N ASN A 72 -7.80 9.10 9.98
CA ASN A 72 -8.94 9.44 10.82
C ASN A 72 -9.29 8.28 11.76
N GLU A 73 -9.40 7.07 11.20
CA GLU A 73 -9.67 5.85 11.99
C GLU A 73 -8.44 5.32 12.72
N LYS A 74 -7.25 5.92 12.49
CA LYS A 74 -5.96 5.40 12.94
C LYS A 74 -5.86 3.90 12.64
N ARG A 75 -5.96 3.57 11.35
CA ARG A 75 -5.94 2.18 10.87
C ARG A 75 -4.95 2.01 9.73
N VAL A 76 -4.20 0.92 9.76
CA VAL A 76 -3.32 0.48 8.66
C VAL A 76 -3.87 -0.79 8.06
N TYR A 77 -3.96 -0.84 6.74
CA TYR A 77 -4.52 -1.93 5.95
C TYR A 77 -3.39 -2.60 5.17
N LEU A 78 -3.01 -3.81 5.56
CA LEU A 78 -2.00 -4.62 4.88
C LEU A 78 -2.70 -5.69 4.03
N ASN A 79 -2.63 -5.56 2.70
CA ASN A 79 -3.30 -6.45 1.75
C ASN A 79 -2.27 -7.26 0.98
N PHE A 80 -2.23 -8.57 1.22
CA PHE A 80 -1.25 -9.48 0.64
C PHE A 80 -1.86 -10.35 -0.48
N TYR A 81 -1.33 -10.19 -1.69
CA TYR A 81 -1.77 -10.87 -2.90
C TYR A 81 -0.81 -12.02 -3.24
N VAL A 82 -1.04 -13.16 -2.60
CA VAL A 82 -0.06 -14.26 -2.52
C VAL A 82 -0.35 -15.41 -3.49
N GLY A 83 -1.43 -15.30 -4.29
CA GLY A 83 -1.89 -16.36 -5.18
C GLY A 83 -2.33 -17.60 -4.41
N SER A 84 -2.12 -18.78 -5.00
CA SER A 84 -2.50 -20.08 -4.41
C SER A 84 -1.66 -20.55 -3.23
N LYS A 85 -0.60 -19.81 -2.86
CA LYS A 85 0.23 -20.15 -1.71
C LYS A 85 -0.52 -19.85 -0.41
N LYS A 86 -0.76 -20.88 0.39
CA LYS A 86 -1.32 -20.71 1.74
C LYS A 86 -0.25 -20.16 2.69
N VAL A 87 -0.47 -18.95 3.17
CA VAL A 87 0.30 -18.32 4.26
C VAL A 87 -0.28 -18.77 5.60
N ASN A 88 0.57 -19.05 6.59
CA ASN A 88 0.15 -19.16 7.98
C ASN A 88 0.04 -17.75 8.60
N PRO A 89 -1.17 -17.20 8.83
CA PRO A 89 -1.32 -15.81 9.25
C PRO A 89 -0.74 -15.53 10.65
N SER A 90 -0.69 -16.55 11.51
CA SER A 90 -0.25 -16.41 12.90
C SER A 90 1.20 -15.91 13.06
N LEU A 91 2.08 -16.20 12.10
CA LEU A 91 3.47 -15.71 12.13
C LEU A 91 3.51 -14.19 11.92
N ILE A 92 2.71 -13.70 10.98
CA ILE A 92 2.65 -12.29 10.61
C ILE A 92 1.92 -11.50 11.71
N GLU A 93 0.88 -12.08 12.29
CA GLU A 93 0.20 -11.50 13.45
C GLU A 93 1.15 -11.30 14.62
N LYS A 94 1.94 -12.32 14.96
CA LYS A 94 2.92 -12.23 16.05
C LYS A 94 3.99 -11.16 15.76
N ALA A 95 4.51 -11.12 14.53
CA ALA A 95 5.49 -10.12 14.14
C ALA A 95 4.94 -8.69 14.23
N ILE A 96 3.72 -8.46 13.75
CA ILE A 96 3.04 -7.16 13.82
C ILE A 96 2.77 -6.78 15.27
N LEU A 97 2.18 -7.67 16.08
CA LEU A 97 1.85 -7.39 17.47
C LEU A 97 3.11 -7.06 18.29
N LYS A 98 4.18 -7.84 18.13
CA LYS A 98 5.47 -7.57 18.76
C LYS A 98 6.00 -6.20 18.35
N ARG A 99 5.95 -5.87 17.06
CA ARG A 99 6.45 -4.57 16.58
C ARG A 99 5.60 -3.40 17.07
N LYS A 100 4.28 -3.56 17.16
CA LYS A 100 3.36 -2.56 17.75
C LYS A 100 3.75 -2.26 19.20
N GLU A 101 4.03 -3.30 19.98
CA GLU A 101 4.47 -3.17 21.37
C GLU A 101 5.82 -2.43 21.47
N GLU A 102 6.81 -2.82 20.65
CA GLU A 102 8.15 -2.22 20.64
C GLU A 102 8.15 -0.71 20.33
N ILE A 103 7.23 -0.25 19.48
CA ILE A 103 7.15 1.16 19.05
C ILE A 103 6.02 1.93 19.75
N GLY A 104 5.29 1.31 20.69
CA GLY A 104 4.17 1.95 21.39
C GLY A 104 2.98 2.33 20.50
N MET A 105 2.74 1.58 19.41
CA MET A 105 1.70 1.89 18.43
C MET A 105 0.33 1.32 18.84
N HIS A 106 -0.64 2.22 19.03
CA HIS A 106 -2.02 1.87 19.39
C HIS A 106 -2.99 1.75 18.20
N THR A 107 -2.53 2.15 17.01
CA THR A 107 -3.28 2.04 15.74
C THR A 107 -3.71 0.60 15.46
N THR A 108 -4.94 0.40 15.00
CA THR A 108 -5.41 -0.90 14.51
C THR A 108 -4.72 -1.28 13.20
N VAL A 109 -4.23 -2.51 13.09
CA VAL A 109 -3.65 -3.04 11.85
C VAL A 109 -4.57 -4.13 11.32
N MET A 110 -5.24 -3.88 10.20
CA MET A 110 -6.00 -4.91 9.50
C MET A 110 -5.09 -5.63 8.51
N ILE A 111 -4.99 -6.95 8.66
CA ILE A 111 -4.32 -7.84 7.72
C ILE A 111 -5.33 -8.55 6.85
N SER A 112 -5.06 -8.65 5.55
CA SER A 112 -5.88 -9.39 4.59
C SER A 112 -5.01 -10.20 3.63
N PHE A 113 -5.35 -11.47 3.40
CA PHE A 113 -4.71 -12.31 2.39
C PHE A 113 -5.68 -12.70 1.28
N TYR A 114 -5.20 -12.64 0.05
CA TYR A 114 -5.97 -12.90 -1.16
C TYR A 114 -5.37 -14.08 -1.93
N ASN A 115 -6.25 -14.93 -2.46
CA ASN A 115 -5.88 -16.11 -3.27
C ASN A 115 -5.62 -15.72 -4.74
N LYS A 116 -5.02 -14.55 -4.93
CA LYS A 116 -4.77 -13.91 -6.21
C LYS A 116 -3.47 -13.13 -6.11
N THR A 117 -2.68 -13.09 -7.18
CA THR A 117 -1.50 -12.23 -7.28
C THR A 117 -1.90 -10.84 -7.75
N LYS A 118 -1.01 -9.86 -7.56
CA LYS A 118 -1.24 -8.52 -8.13
C LYS A 118 -1.20 -8.53 -9.65
N ASP A 119 -0.39 -9.39 -10.26
CA ASP A 119 -0.30 -9.52 -11.71
C ASP A 119 -1.60 -10.06 -12.31
N GLU A 120 -2.29 -11.00 -11.61
CA GLU A 120 -3.64 -11.44 -11.99
C GLU A 120 -4.68 -10.32 -11.88
N MET A 121 -4.39 -9.28 -11.10
CA MET A 121 -5.27 -8.15 -10.85
C MET A 121 -4.70 -6.88 -11.47
N GLU A 122 -4.60 -6.84 -12.80
CA GLU A 122 -4.07 -5.72 -13.62
C GLU A 122 -4.62 -4.31 -13.27
N ASN A 123 -5.71 -4.21 -12.51
CA ASN A 123 -6.33 -2.96 -12.10
C ASN A 123 -6.57 -2.92 -10.58
N ILE A 124 -6.12 -1.83 -9.94
CA ILE A 124 -6.32 -1.57 -8.51
C ILE A 124 -7.81 -1.61 -8.10
N TYR A 125 -8.73 -1.26 -8.99
CA TYR A 125 -10.17 -1.39 -8.74
C TYR A 125 -10.58 -2.85 -8.55
N LYS A 126 -10.03 -3.78 -9.34
CA LYS A 126 -10.30 -5.21 -9.17
C LYS A 126 -9.71 -5.71 -7.84
N MET A 127 -8.57 -5.17 -7.42
CA MET A 127 -7.94 -5.51 -6.14
C MET A 127 -8.80 -5.16 -4.93
N ILE A 128 -9.58 -4.08 -4.99
CA ILE A 128 -10.44 -3.63 -3.87
C ILE A 128 -11.69 -4.51 -3.69
N PHE A 129 -12.23 -5.09 -4.78
CA PHE A 129 -13.50 -5.85 -4.74
C PHE A 129 -13.32 -7.36 -4.56
N VAL A 130 -12.10 -7.88 -4.58
CA VAL A 130 -11.87 -9.31 -4.32
C VAL A 130 -12.03 -9.57 -2.82
N SER A 131 -12.73 -10.65 -2.47
CA SER A 131 -12.84 -11.06 -1.07
C SER A 131 -11.55 -11.75 -0.61
N PRO A 132 -10.97 -11.34 0.54
CA PRO A 132 -9.83 -12.05 1.10
C PRO A 132 -10.26 -13.43 1.63
N TYR A 133 -9.37 -14.41 1.55
CA TYR A 133 -9.60 -15.71 2.20
C TYR A 133 -9.29 -15.65 3.70
N TYR A 134 -8.58 -14.61 4.15
CA TYR A 134 -8.26 -14.37 5.54
C TYR A 134 -8.27 -12.86 5.82
N ARG A 135 -8.93 -12.44 6.90
CA ARG A 135 -8.93 -11.06 7.38
C ARG A 135 -8.94 -11.03 8.90
N LYS A 136 -8.14 -10.16 9.50
CA LYS A 136 -8.11 -9.96 10.96
C LYS A 136 -7.64 -8.55 11.34
N ASP A 137 -8.23 -8.02 12.40
CA ASP A 137 -7.81 -6.77 13.04
C ASP A 137 -6.88 -7.09 14.22
N LEU A 138 -5.78 -6.35 14.33
CA LEU A 138 -4.71 -6.46 15.34
C LEU A 138 -4.47 -5.14 16.06
#